data_AF-A0A099RN72-F1
#
_entry.id   AF-A0A099RN72-F1
#
_cell.length_a   1.000
_cell.length_b   1.000
_cell.length_c   1.000
_cell.angle_alpha   90.00
_cell.angle_beta   90.00
_cell.angle_gamma   90.00
#
_symmetry.space_group_name_H-M   'P 1'
#
loop_
_entity.id
_entity.type
_entity.pdbx_description
1 polymer ?
#
loop_
_entity_poly.entity_id
_entity_poly.type
_entity_poly.pdbx_seq_one_letter_code
_entity_poly.pdbx_strand_id
1 'polypeptide(L)'
;MDNIKKATSINELITHLELALSSEFKAEDLSPIAEILAGITERGILKPSNTRGYEKAITLLDQLEKKTTNADLAGDIIEVKHRLYVSKNLINYKENAKYSTRELATKANLSHSYISRIESCQLRVPSSEAIKNLAMALVIEPKFLDPNYKGDNPEFLLPAYKNPTAREILDELDGVNDQTLEFFLRFVKDMKNLSKNDVRSNKKTTP
;
A
#
# COMPACT_ATOMS: atom_id res chain seq x y z
N MET A 1 25.85 -8.23 21.97
CA MET A 1 24.38 -8.13 21.93
C MET A 1 23.87 -6.68 21.94
N ASP A 2 24.72 -5.63 22.01
CA ASP A 2 24.26 -4.22 22.03
C ASP A 2 23.83 -3.62 20.68
N ASN A 3 24.16 -4.26 19.55
CA ASN A 3 23.81 -3.75 18.21
C ASN A 3 22.35 -4.04 17.78
N ILE A 4 21.57 -4.79 18.57
CA ILE A 4 20.20 -5.17 18.18
C ILE A 4 19.19 -4.05 18.54
N LYS A 5 19.58 -3.05 19.32
CA LYS A 5 18.61 -2.16 19.99
C LYS A 5 17.99 -1.06 19.13
N LYS A 6 18.40 -0.85 17.88
CA LYS A 6 17.86 0.24 17.04
C LYS A 6 17.93 -0.10 15.56
N ALA A 7 16.88 -0.69 14.98
CA ALA A 7 16.69 -0.57 13.55
C ALA A 7 16.35 0.90 13.23
N THR A 8 17.24 1.55 12.48
CA THR A 8 17.12 2.94 12.01
C THR A 8 16.81 3.02 10.52
N SER A 9 16.78 1.88 9.84
CA SER A 9 16.44 1.76 8.42
C SER A 9 15.61 0.51 8.14
N ILE A 10 14.92 0.53 7.00
CA ILE A 10 14.13 -0.63 6.52
C ILE A 10 15.02 -1.86 6.29
N ASN A 11 16.26 -1.67 5.86
CA ASN A 11 17.20 -2.76 5.61
C ASN A 11 17.68 -3.43 6.90
N GLU A 12 17.93 -2.65 7.95
CA GLU A 12 18.25 -3.20 9.27
C GLU A 12 17.09 -4.02 9.83
N LEU A 13 15.86 -3.52 9.72
CA LEU A 13 14.66 -4.28 10.11
C LEU A 13 14.58 -5.61 9.35
N ILE A 14 14.76 -5.59 8.03
CA ILE A 14 14.74 -6.81 7.20
C ILE A 14 15.78 -7.82 7.70
N THR A 15 17.03 -7.40 7.91
CA THR A 15 18.10 -8.28 8.41
C THR A 15 17.73 -8.93 9.74
N HIS A 16 17.16 -8.16 10.68
CA HIS A 16 16.74 -8.69 11.97
C HIS A 16 15.57 -9.66 11.85
N LEU A 17 14.59 -9.38 10.99
CA LEU A 17 13.46 -10.28 10.73
C LEU A 17 13.91 -11.58 10.05
N GLU A 18 14.83 -11.51 9.08
CA GLU A 18 15.40 -12.71 8.44
C GLU A 18 16.14 -13.60 9.43
N LEU A 19 16.95 -12.99 10.32
CA LEU A 19 17.66 -13.72 11.38
C LEU A 19 16.67 -14.44 12.31
N ALA A 20 15.59 -13.77 12.70
CA ALA A 20 14.57 -14.32 13.57
C ALA A 20 13.74 -15.45 12.96
N LEU A 21 13.55 -15.39 11.64
CA LEU A 21 12.80 -16.40 10.90
C LEU A 21 13.68 -17.60 10.52
N SER A 22 15.01 -17.49 10.66
CA SER A 22 15.91 -18.62 10.46
C SER A 22 15.57 -19.79 11.39
N SER A 23 15.88 -21.00 10.94
CA SER A 23 15.60 -22.26 11.65
C SER A 23 16.31 -22.39 12.99
N GLU A 24 17.30 -21.55 13.27
CA GLU A 24 18.11 -21.58 14.48
C GLU A 24 17.50 -20.79 15.65
N PHE A 25 16.48 -19.95 15.39
CA PHE A 25 15.83 -19.12 16.41
C PHE A 25 14.59 -19.79 17.02
N LYS A 26 14.61 -20.03 18.34
CA LYS A 26 13.43 -20.50 19.08
C LYS A 26 12.46 -19.34 19.33
N ALA A 27 11.19 -19.65 19.58
CA ALA A 27 10.16 -18.64 19.87
C ALA A 27 10.50 -17.80 21.14
N GLU A 28 11.28 -18.38 22.06
CA GLU A 28 11.78 -17.76 23.29
C GLU A 28 12.81 -16.66 23.00
N ASP A 29 13.51 -16.75 21.86
CA ASP A 29 14.59 -15.84 21.48
C ASP A 29 14.07 -14.56 20.79
N LEU A 30 12.74 -14.38 20.65
CA LEU A 30 12.16 -13.24 19.93
C LEU A 30 12.19 -11.90 20.70
N SER A 31 12.66 -11.89 21.95
CA SER A 31 12.78 -10.67 22.78
C SER A 31 13.51 -9.50 22.10
N PRO A 32 14.64 -9.71 21.39
CA PRO A 32 15.33 -8.60 20.73
C PRO A 32 14.52 -8.01 19.57
N ILE A 33 13.63 -8.78 18.94
CA ILE A 33 12.72 -8.26 17.90
C ILE A 33 11.63 -7.43 18.53
N ALA A 34 11.08 -7.86 19.67
CA ALA A 34 10.10 -7.07 20.41
C ALA A 34 10.67 -5.69 20.75
N GLU A 35 11.93 -5.62 21.20
CA GLU A 35 12.62 -4.35 21.44
C GLU A 35 12.79 -3.50 20.16
N ILE A 36 13.12 -4.13 19.03
CA ILE A 36 13.22 -3.44 17.73
C ILE A 36 11.87 -2.87 17.31
N LEU A 37 10.81 -3.68 17.34
CA LEU A 37 9.46 -3.28 16.92
C LEU A 37 8.90 -2.20 17.85
N ALA A 38 9.07 -2.33 19.16
CA ALA A 38 8.73 -1.29 20.13
C ALA A 38 9.48 0.02 19.84
N GLY A 39 10.78 -0.06 19.54
CA GLY A 39 11.60 1.10 19.16
C GLY A 39 11.12 1.78 17.87
N ILE A 40 10.70 1.01 16.86
CA ILE A 40 10.08 1.52 15.62
C ILE A 40 8.75 2.19 15.95
N THR A 41 7.93 1.57 16.79
CA THR A 41 6.62 2.05 17.22
C THR A 41 6.72 3.40 17.93
N GLU A 42 7.70 3.56 18.81
CA GLU A 42 7.93 4.78 19.62
C GLU A 42 8.59 5.92 18.83
N ARG A 43 9.61 5.62 18.03
CA ARG A 43 10.52 6.65 17.48
C ARG A 43 10.37 6.86 15.98
N GLY A 44 9.81 5.88 15.28
CA GLY A 44 9.59 5.86 13.84
C GLY A 44 10.78 6.37 13.02
N ILE A 45 11.71 5.51 12.65
CA ILE A 45 12.67 5.84 11.61
C ILE A 45 12.92 4.57 10.81
N LEU A 46 12.10 4.37 9.78
CA LEU A 46 12.41 3.49 8.67
C LEU A 46 12.46 4.40 7.44
N LYS A 47 13.58 5.14 7.29
CA LYS A 47 13.78 5.95 6.10
C LYS A 47 13.80 5.02 4.88
N PRO A 48 12.91 5.20 3.91
CA PRO A 48 12.90 4.33 2.75
C PRO A 48 14.07 4.62 1.83
N SER A 49 14.62 3.55 1.27
CA SER A 49 15.45 3.58 0.06
C SER A 49 14.62 3.29 -1.19
N ASN A 50 13.49 2.56 -1.07
CA ASN A 50 12.48 2.29 -2.11
C ASN A 50 11.24 1.57 -1.54
N THR A 51 10.19 1.42 -2.34
CA THR A 51 8.94 0.68 -2.02
C THR A 51 9.15 -0.82 -1.81
N ARG A 52 10.13 -1.43 -2.50
CA ARG A 52 10.45 -2.87 -2.42
C ARG A 52 10.91 -3.32 -1.03
N GLY A 53 11.62 -2.45 -0.29
CA GLY A 53 12.00 -2.72 1.09
C GLY A 53 10.79 -2.91 2.01
N TYR A 54 9.75 -2.09 1.84
CA TYR A 54 8.51 -2.24 2.62
C TYR A 54 7.83 -3.57 2.36
N GLU A 55 7.73 -3.99 1.10
CA GLU A 55 7.06 -5.26 0.74
C GLU A 55 7.75 -6.46 1.36
N LYS A 56 9.08 -6.48 1.31
CA LYS A 56 9.87 -7.52 1.94
C LYS A 56 9.67 -7.52 3.46
N ALA A 57 9.74 -6.36 4.10
CA ALA A 57 9.51 -6.24 5.54
C ALA A 57 8.10 -6.69 5.96
N ILE A 58 7.06 -6.28 5.23
CA ILE A 58 5.66 -6.71 5.47
C ILE A 58 5.54 -8.23 5.35
N THR A 59 6.12 -8.82 4.30
CA THR A 59 6.10 -10.27 4.09
C THR A 59 6.78 -11.03 5.23
N LEU A 60 7.93 -10.53 5.71
CA LEU A 60 8.64 -11.15 6.83
C LEU A 60 7.86 -11.00 8.13
N LEU A 61 7.20 -9.85 8.35
CA LEU A 61 6.32 -9.65 9.50
C LEU A 61 5.11 -10.58 9.46
N ASP A 62 4.51 -10.84 8.30
CA ASP A 62 3.44 -11.85 8.14
C ASP A 62 3.89 -13.26 8.53
N GLN A 63 5.14 -13.62 8.17
CA GLN A 63 5.72 -14.91 8.54
C GLN A 63 5.97 -14.97 10.05
N LEU A 64 6.47 -13.89 10.64
CA LEU A 64 6.75 -13.80 12.07
C LEU A 64 5.46 -13.84 12.91
N GLU A 65 4.41 -13.13 12.47
CA GLU A 65 3.08 -13.14 13.08
C GLU A 65 2.53 -14.56 13.19
N LYS A 66 2.71 -15.39 12.15
CA LYS A 66 2.27 -16.79 12.14
C LYS A 66 3.12 -17.70 13.04
N LYS A 67 4.38 -17.34 13.31
CA LYS A 67 5.32 -18.13 14.12
C LYS A 67 5.24 -17.78 15.61
N THR A 68 4.86 -16.55 15.96
CA THR A 68 4.77 -16.11 17.36
C THR A 68 3.53 -16.68 18.04
N THR A 69 3.70 -17.10 19.30
CA THR A 69 2.61 -17.42 20.23
C THR A 69 2.42 -16.33 21.28
N ASN A 70 3.29 -15.31 21.30
CA ASN A 70 3.23 -14.19 22.21
C ASN A 70 2.29 -13.11 21.65
N ALA A 71 1.21 -12.82 22.40
CA ALA A 71 0.16 -11.89 22.01
C ALA A 71 0.65 -10.43 21.95
N ASP A 72 1.53 -10.01 22.85
CA ASP A 72 2.08 -8.65 22.86
C ASP A 72 2.95 -8.43 21.62
N LEU A 73 3.83 -9.39 21.31
CA LEU A 73 4.63 -9.36 20.09
C LEU A 73 3.76 -9.39 18.83
N ALA A 74 2.67 -10.17 18.81
CA ALA A 74 1.73 -10.17 17.70
C ALA A 74 1.09 -8.78 17.50
N GLY A 75 0.71 -8.10 18.58
CA GLY A 75 0.21 -6.73 18.54
C GLY A 75 1.22 -5.75 17.94
N ASP A 76 2.47 -5.80 18.38
CA ASP A 76 3.55 -4.96 17.85
C ASP A 76 3.83 -5.24 16.37
N ILE A 77 3.80 -6.53 15.96
CA ILE A 77 3.96 -6.92 14.57
C ILE A 77 2.86 -6.32 13.71
N ILE A 78 1.59 -6.49 14.10
CA ILE A 78 0.42 -5.95 13.37
C ILE A 78 0.54 -4.43 13.23
N GLU A 79 0.88 -3.74 14.31
CA GLU A 79 1.04 -2.30 14.32
C GLU A 79 2.13 -1.83 13.34
N VAL A 80 3.32 -2.43 13.38
CA VAL A 80 4.41 -2.09 12.46
C VAL A 80 4.00 -2.41 11.02
N LYS A 81 3.35 -3.55 10.78
CA LYS A 81 2.81 -3.93 9.46
C LYS A 81 1.88 -2.85 8.90
N HIS A 82 0.94 -2.39 9.71
CA HIS A 82 -0.03 -1.36 9.32
C HIS A 82 0.66 -0.06 8.93
N ARG A 83 1.65 0.38 9.72
CA ARG A 83 2.46 1.57 9.39
C ARG A 83 3.17 1.40 8.06
N LEU A 84 3.88 0.29 7.86
CA LEU A 84 4.61 0.01 6.62
C LEU A 84 3.67 -0.01 5.40
N TYR A 85 2.50 -0.63 5.53
CA TYR A 85 1.51 -0.72 4.46
C TYR A 85 1.05 0.67 4.00
N VAL A 86 0.59 1.49 4.95
CA VAL A 86 0.10 2.84 4.66
C VAL A 86 1.21 3.69 4.04
N SER A 87 2.41 3.67 4.62
CA SER A 87 3.56 4.41 4.09
C SER A 87 3.94 3.97 2.68
N LYS A 88 4.02 2.65 2.44
CA LYS A 88 4.33 2.09 1.11
C LYS A 88 3.35 2.59 0.06
N ASN A 89 2.06 2.40 0.31
CA ASN A 89 1.02 2.72 -0.67
C ASN A 89 0.93 4.25 -0.88
N LEU A 90 1.02 5.04 0.19
CA LEU A 90 1.04 6.49 0.10
C LEU A 90 2.18 6.99 -0.79
N ILE A 91 3.42 6.52 -0.55
CA ILE A 91 4.60 6.90 -1.33
C ILE A 91 4.40 6.51 -2.79
N ASN A 92 3.98 5.27 -3.04
CA ASN A 92 3.80 4.75 -4.38
C ASN A 92 2.76 5.55 -5.19
N TYR A 93 1.58 5.80 -4.61
CA TYR A 93 0.54 6.59 -5.27
C TYR A 93 0.94 8.04 -5.48
N LYS A 94 1.64 8.64 -4.50
CA LYS A 94 2.17 9.99 -4.61
C LYS A 94 3.18 10.11 -5.76
N GLU A 95 4.09 9.15 -5.90
CA GLU A 95 5.06 9.10 -6.99
C GLU A 95 4.39 8.91 -8.36
N ASN A 96 3.40 8.03 -8.44
CA ASN A 96 2.58 7.83 -9.65
C ASN A 96 1.73 9.07 -10.03
N ALA A 97 1.33 9.86 -9.03
CA ALA A 97 0.67 11.14 -9.22
C ALA A 97 1.67 12.29 -9.50
N LYS A 98 2.98 12.04 -9.37
CA LYS A 98 4.07 13.03 -9.48
C LYS A 98 3.92 14.19 -8.50
N TYR A 99 3.45 13.92 -7.30
CA TYR A 99 3.33 14.93 -6.25
C TYR A 99 4.57 14.93 -5.35
N SER A 100 5.04 16.12 -5.00
CA SER A 100 5.86 16.31 -3.82
C SER A 100 5.02 16.13 -2.55
N THR A 101 5.68 15.86 -1.42
CA THR A 101 5.01 15.75 -0.12
C THR A 101 4.28 17.06 0.25
N ARG A 102 4.77 18.22 -0.20
CA ARG A 102 4.11 19.52 0.03
C ARG A 102 2.85 19.67 -0.82
N GLU A 103 2.89 19.28 -2.09
CA GLU A 103 1.71 19.33 -2.96
C GLU A 103 0.62 18.38 -2.51
N LEU A 104 0.99 17.15 -2.12
CA LEU A 104 0.03 16.19 -1.56
C LEU A 104 -0.62 16.72 -0.28
N ALA A 105 0.18 17.31 0.62
CA ALA A 105 -0.34 17.93 1.85
C ALA A 105 -1.38 19.02 1.55
N THR A 106 -1.08 19.93 0.62
CA THR A 106 -2.03 20.96 0.19
C THR A 106 -3.30 20.36 -0.41
N LYS A 107 -3.17 19.38 -1.31
CA LYS A 107 -4.33 18.74 -1.97
C LYS A 107 -5.22 17.95 -1.01
N ALA A 108 -4.62 17.30 -0.01
CA ALA A 108 -5.33 16.54 1.01
C ALA A 108 -5.83 17.41 2.16
N ASN A 109 -5.56 18.72 2.17
CA ASN A 109 -5.85 19.60 3.30
C ASN A 109 -5.26 19.06 4.63
N LEU A 110 -4.02 18.57 4.57
CA LEU A 110 -3.28 18.04 5.70
C LEU A 110 -1.97 18.81 5.87
N SER A 111 -1.37 18.76 7.06
CA SER A 111 -0.08 19.42 7.27
C SER A 111 1.06 18.64 6.60
N HIS A 112 2.05 19.35 6.06
CA HIS A 112 3.25 18.73 5.48
C HIS A 112 3.95 17.79 6.48
N SER A 113 4.03 18.20 7.75
CA SER A 113 4.60 17.38 8.83
C SER A 113 3.80 16.09 9.04
N TYR A 114 2.47 16.14 8.97
CA TYR A 114 1.64 14.96 9.10
C TYR A 114 1.90 13.95 7.97
N ILE A 115 1.95 14.40 6.72
CA ILE A 115 2.28 13.52 5.58
C ILE A 115 3.69 12.94 5.72
N SER A 116 4.68 13.77 6.08
CA SER A 116 6.06 13.31 6.27
C SER A 116 6.18 12.25 7.37
N ARG A 117 5.38 12.36 8.44
CA ARG A 117 5.31 11.34 9.50
C ARG A 117 4.67 10.04 9.04
N ILE A 118 3.70 10.09 8.13
CA ILE A 118 3.17 8.88 7.49
C ILE A 118 4.24 8.26 6.61
N GLU A 119 4.89 9.02 5.73
CA GLU A 119 5.91 8.52 4.81
C GLU A 119 7.12 7.90 5.53
N SER A 120 7.42 8.34 6.75
CA SER A 120 8.52 7.84 7.58
C SER A 120 8.12 6.77 8.61
N CYS A 121 6.88 6.29 8.58
CA CYS A 121 6.31 5.31 9.53
C CYS A 121 6.29 5.79 11.01
N GLN A 122 6.35 7.11 11.23
CA GLN A 122 6.29 7.75 12.55
C GLN A 122 4.86 7.93 13.07
N LEU A 123 3.88 7.84 12.19
CA LEU A 123 2.48 7.89 12.57
C LEU A 123 1.94 6.48 12.78
N ARG A 124 1.27 6.25 13.92
CA ARG A 124 0.74 4.94 14.31
C ARG A 124 -0.23 4.36 13.28
N VAL A 125 -1.33 5.06 13.03
CA VAL A 125 -2.23 4.86 11.89
C VAL A 125 -2.91 6.21 11.64
N PRO A 126 -3.06 6.69 10.39
CA PRO A 126 -3.84 7.90 10.12
C PRO A 126 -5.32 7.70 10.49
N SER A 127 -6.02 8.77 10.85
CA SER A 127 -7.47 8.69 11.03
C SER A 127 -8.17 8.30 9.74
N SER A 128 -9.38 7.73 9.85
CA SER A 128 -10.22 7.41 8.68
C SER A 128 -10.48 8.64 7.80
N GLU A 129 -10.64 9.82 8.43
CA GLU A 129 -10.78 11.10 7.73
C GLU A 129 -9.50 11.48 6.97
N ALA A 130 -8.33 11.29 7.58
CA ALA A 130 -7.06 11.54 6.90
C ALA A 130 -6.86 10.56 5.72
N ILE A 131 -7.23 9.29 5.87
CA ILE A 131 -7.19 8.31 4.77
C ILE A 131 -8.11 8.75 3.63
N LYS A 132 -9.35 9.17 3.91
CA LYS A 132 -10.27 9.70 2.90
C LYS A 132 -9.69 10.91 2.17
N ASN A 133 -9.13 11.86 2.90
CA ASN A 133 -8.53 13.06 2.33
C ASN A 133 -7.33 12.75 1.44
N LEU A 134 -6.46 11.83 1.86
CA LEU A 134 -5.35 11.34 1.05
C LEU A 134 -5.82 10.63 -0.22
N ALA A 135 -6.81 9.74 -0.08
CA ALA A 135 -7.36 9.00 -1.21
C ALA A 135 -8.02 9.92 -2.23
N MET A 136 -8.79 10.91 -1.79
CA MET A 136 -9.36 11.95 -2.66
C MET A 136 -8.27 12.74 -3.38
N ALA A 137 -7.23 13.18 -2.67
CA ALA A 137 -6.12 13.93 -3.25
C ALA A 137 -5.33 13.14 -4.29
N LEU A 138 -5.20 11.82 -4.10
CA LEU A 138 -4.51 10.89 -4.99
C LEU A 138 -5.42 10.32 -6.09
N VAL A 139 -6.71 10.64 -6.04
CA VAL A 139 -7.74 10.10 -6.95
C VAL A 139 -7.75 8.58 -6.92
N ILE A 140 -7.81 8.01 -5.72
CA ILE A 140 -7.91 6.57 -5.48
C ILE A 140 -9.04 6.29 -4.48
N GLU A 141 -9.41 5.02 -4.31
CA GLU A 141 -10.31 4.63 -3.23
C GLU A 141 -9.60 4.57 -1.86
N PRO A 142 -10.28 4.97 -0.77
CA PRO A 142 -9.72 4.90 0.59
C PRO A 142 -9.19 3.53 0.99
N LYS A 143 -9.82 2.44 0.49
CA LYS A 143 -9.46 1.06 0.82
C LYS A 143 -8.03 0.73 0.44
N PHE A 144 -7.45 1.38 -0.58
CA PHE A 144 -6.06 1.15 -0.96
C PHE A 144 -5.02 1.74 0.00
N LEU A 145 -5.45 2.56 0.96
CA LEU A 145 -4.62 3.03 2.08
C LEU A 145 -5.04 2.37 3.40
N ASP A 146 -6.03 1.48 3.41
CA ASP A 146 -6.45 0.75 4.60
C ASP A 146 -5.56 -0.49 4.78
N PRO A 147 -4.80 -0.62 5.88
CA PRO A 147 -3.95 -1.78 6.11
C PRO A 147 -4.70 -3.10 6.28
N ASN A 148 -6.02 -3.08 6.48
CA ASN A 148 -6.85 -4.28 6.54
C ASN A 148 -7.38 -4.72 5.16
N TYR A 149 -7.12 -3.94 4.10
CA TYR A 149 -7.56 -4.29 2.75
C TYR A 149 -6.78 -5.51 2.23
N LYS A 150 -7.52 -6.59 1.94
CA LYS A 150 -6.98 -7.88 1.50
C LYS A 150 -6.97 -8.08 -0.02
N GLY A 151 -7.50 -7.11 -0.77
CA GLY A 151 -7.49 -7.18 -2.23
C GLY A 151 -6.13 -6.81 -2.78
N ASP A 152 -5.88 -7.19 -4.03
CA ASP A 152 -4.71 -6.73 -4.75
C ASP A 152 -4.75 -5.20 -4.84
N ASN A 153 -3.60 -4.55 -4.67
CA ASN A 153 -3.45 -3.14 -4.99
C ASN A 153 -3.38 -3.03 -6.52
N PRO A 154 -4.42 -2.50 -7.19
CA PRO A 154 -4.45 -2.50 -8.63
C PRO A 154 -3.73 -1.26 -9.13
N GLU A 155 -2.41 -1.17 -8.92
CA GLU A 155 -1.59 -0.06 -9.42
C GLU A 155 -1.79 0.16 -10.92
N PHE A 156 -2.07 -0.93 -11.66
CA PHE A 156 -2.40 -0.90 -13.08
C PHE A 156 -3.69 -0.13 -13.40
N LEU A 157 -4.60 0.05 -12.45
CA LEU A 157 -5.82 0.85 -12.59
C LEU A 157 -5.59 2.34 -12.32
N LEU A 158 -4.41 2.77 -11.86
CA LEU A 158 -4.14 4.20 -11.61
C LEU A 158 -4.39 5.11 -12.81
N PRO A 159 -4.06 4.73 -14.06
CA PRO A 159 -4.47 5.50 -15.24
C PRO A 159 -5.98 5.58 -15.42
N ALA A 160 -6.71 4.52 -15.06
CA ALA A 160 -8.18 4.48 -15.15
C ALA A 160 -8.83 5.37 -14.10
N TYR A 161 -8.33 5.37 -12.85
CA TYR A 161 -8.85 6.24 -11.80
C TYR A 161 -8.67 7.75 -12.07
N LYS A 162 -7.72 8.13 -12.94
CA LYS A 162 -7.58 9.53 -13.41
C LYS A 162 -8.71 9.96 -14.37
N ASN A 163 -9.45 9.02 -14.97
CA ASN A 163 -10.61 9.30 -15.81
C ASN A 163 -11.89 9.19 -14.93
N PRO A 164 -12.65 10.29 -14.74
CA PRO A 164 -13.84 10.30 -13.87
C PRO A 164 -14.87 9.24 -14.24
N THR A 165 -15.11 9.04 -15.55
CA THR A 165 -16.05 8.04 -16.05
C THR A 165 -15.56 6.61 -15.81
N ALA A 166 -14.27 6.36 -16.02
CA ALA A 166 -13.72 5.03 -15.75
C ALA A 166 -13.73 4.72 -14.25
N ARG A 167 -13.53 5.73 -13.40
CA ARG A 167 -13.64 5.62 -11.95
C ARG A 167 -15.08 5.26 -11.51
N GLU A 168 -16.09 5.99 -11.99
CA GLU A 168 -17.49 5.68 -11.67
C GLU A 168 -17.85 4.24 -12.04
N ILE A 169 -17.41 3.79 -13.22
CA ILE A 169 -17.61 2.40 -13.64
C ILE A 169 -16.89 1.42 -12.72
N LEU A 170 -15.64 1.68 -12.32
CA LEU A 170 -14.90 0.82 -11.40
C LEU A 170 -15.57 0.75 -10.02
N ASP A 171 -16.06 1.88 -9.52
CA ASP A 171 -16.80 1.96 -8.25
C ASP A 171 -18.12 1.18 -8.33
N GLU A 172 -18.84 1.22 -9.46
CA GLU A 172 -20.05 0.43 -9.70
C GLU A 172 -19.79 -1.08 -9.85
N LEU A 173 -18.60 -1.45 -10.33
CA LEU A 173 -18.18 -2.85 -10.48
C LEU A 173 -17.66 -3.45 -9.16
N ASP A 174 -17.42 -2.64 -8.13
CA ASP A 174 -16.93 -3.13 -6.85
C ASP A 174 -17.98 -4.03 -6.16
N GLY A 175 -17.58 -5.23 -5.76
CA GLY A 175 -18.47 -6.20 -5.12
C GLY A 175 -19.49 -6.88 -6.04
N VAL A 176 -19.42 -6.64 -7.35
CA VAL A 176 -20.26 -7.31 -8.34
C VAL A 176 -19.81 -8.77 -8.52
N ASN A 177 -20.75 -9.69 -8.73
CA ASN A 177 -20.43 -11.11 -8.90
C ASN A 177 -19.79 -11.42 -10.26
N ASP A 178 -19.16 -12.59 -10.35
CA ASP A 178 -18.43 -13.04 -11.56
C ASP A 178 -19.29 -13.07 -12.82
N GLN A 179 -20.58 -13.42 -12.73
CA GLN A 179 -21.46 -13.49 -13.91
C GLN A 179 -21.72 -12.11 -14.49
N THR A 180 -22.00 -11.13 -13.63
CA THR A 180 -22.23 -9.75 -14.05
C THR A 180 -20.94 -9.10 -14.55
N LEU A 181 -19.80 -9.42 -13.92
CA LEU A 181 -18.49 -8.96 -14.41
C LEU A 181 -18.16 -9.52 -15.80
N GLU A 182 -18.36 -10.82 -16.02
CA GLU A 182 -18.16 -11.46 -17.33
C GLU A 182 -19.07 -10.85 -18.41
N PHE A 183 -20.34 -10.60 -18.08
CA PHE A 183 -21.25 -9.90 -18.97
C PHE A 183 -20.71 -8.51 -19.35
N PHE A 184 -20.27 -7.72 -18.37
CA PHE A 184 -19.71 -6.40 -18.60
C PHE A 184 -18.45 -6.45 -19.47
N LEU A 185 -17.52 -7.37 -19.19
CA LEU A 185 -16.30 -7.54 -19.97
C LEU A 185 -16.59 -7.90 -21.43
N ARG A 186 -17.57 -8.78 -21.65
CA ARG A 186 -18.04 -9.13 -23.00
C ARG A 186 -18.66 -7.92 -23.70
N PHE A 187 -19.51 -7.15 -23.02
CA PHE A 187 -20.09 -5.92 -23.55
C PHE A 187 -19.00 -4.92 -23.98
N VAL A 188 -18.01 -4.66 -23.12
CA VAL A 188 -16.88 -3.76 -23.45
C VAL A 188 -16.09 -4.28 -24.66
N LYS A 189 -15.89 -5.60 -24.77
CA LYS A 189 -15.19 -6.22 -25.91
C LYS A 189 -15.97 -6.03 -27.21
N ASP A 190 -17.28 -6.23 -27.18
CA ASP A 190 -18.15 -6.05 -28.35
C ASP A 190 -18.16 -4.59 -28.82
N MET A 191 -18.28 -3.64 -27.89
CA MET A 191 -18.20 -2.20 -28.18
C MET A 191 -16.85 -1.79 -28.81
N LYS A 192 -15.73 -2.33 -28.31
CA LYS A 192 -14.41 -2.10 -28.91
C LYS A 192 -14.29 -2.66 -30.33
N ASN A 193 -14.94 -3.79 -30.62
CA ASN A 193 -14.92 -4.40 -31.95
C ASN A 193 -15.75 -3.60 -32.95
N LEU A 194 -16.92 -3.09 -32.53
CA LEU A 194 -17.76 -2.22 -33.35
C LEU A 194 -17.01 -0.94 -33.75
N SER A 195 -16.39 -0.26 -32.79
CA SER A 195 -15.58 0.95 -33.04
C SER A 195 -14.41 0.71 -34.02
N LYS A 196 -13.74 -0.44 -33.94
CA LYS A 196 -12.64 -0.78 -34.87
C LYS A 196 -13.10 -1.04 -36.30
N ASN A 197 -14.32 -1.55 -36.47
CA ASN A 197 -14.88 -1.83 -37.78
C ASN A 197 -15.32 -0.55 -38.51
N ASP A 198 -15.83 0.45 -37.78
CA ASP A 198 -16.20 1.77 -38.34
C ASP A 198 -14.99 2.58 -38.84
N VAL A 199 -13.82 2.43 -38.19
CA VAL A 199 -12.59 3.10 -38.65
C VAL A 199 -12.03 2.45 -39.93
N ARG A 200 -12.28 1.15 -40.15
CA ARG A 200 -11.83 0.41 -41.34
C ARG A 200 -12.73 0.64 -42.55
N SER A 201 -14.02 0.87 -42.37
CA SER A 201 -14.94 1.25 -43.45
C SER A 201 -14.67 2.66 -43.97
N ASN A 202 -14.33 3.61 -43.10
CA ASN A 202 -14.04 5.00 -43.49
C ASN A 202 -12.66 5.26 -44.12
N LYS A 203 -11.69 4.34 -44.03
CA LYS A 203 -10.39 4.48 -44.72
C LYS A 203 -10.40 3.99 -46.18
N LYS A 204 -11.47 3.33 -46.63
CA LYS A 204 -11.60 2.80 -47.99
C LYS A 204 -12.28 3.77 -48.98
N THR A 205 -12.64 4.98 -48.54
CA THR A 205 -13.45 5.94 -49.31
C THR A 205 -12.74 7.25 -49.64
N THR A 206 -11.44 7.40 -49.38
CA THR A 206 -10.65 8.53 -49.90
C THR A 206 -10.02 8.13 -51.24
N PRO A 207 -10.44 8.75 -52.37
CA PRO A 207 -9.87 8.52 -53.70
C PRO A 207 -8.43 9.02 -53.84
#